data_AF-A0A7W7K232-F1
#
_entry.id   AF-A0A7W7K232-F1
#
_cell.length_a   1.000
_cell.length_b   1.000
_cell.length_c   1.000
_cell.angle_alpha   90.00
_cell.angle_beta   90.00
_cell.angle_gamma   90.00
#
_symmetry.space_group_name_H-M   'P 1'
#
loop_
_entity.id
_entity.type
_entity.pdbx_description
1 polymer ?
#
loop_
_entity_poly.entity_id
_entity_poly.type
_entity_poly.pdbx_seq_one_letter_code
_entity_poly.pdbx_strand_id
1 'polypeptide(L)'
;MAIPIKTAALLTGSLFAAGCASGGADGLNPKNKLHCAVVLGVAGQNAERTNAPAEARRAFFVGNSWYTQRLPERTLETPEAKQALALARQDLATLEPIAKACIDRATREAGFKGFRRRIGAMYDEADAARR
;
A
#
# COMPACT_ATOMS: atom_id res chain seq x y z
N MET A 1 12.35 32.59 -66.42
CA MET A 1 11.01 32.02 -66.21
C MET A 1 11.01 31.24 -64.90
N ALA A 2 10.09 31.58 -64.02
CA ALA A 2 9.91 31.07 -62.67
C ALA A 2 8.70 30.13 -62.63
N ILE A 3 8.69 29.10 -61.78
CA ILE A 3 7.60 28.82 -60.81
C ILE A 3 8.21 28.11 -59.59
N PRO A 4 8.09 28.68 -58.38
CA PRO A 4 8.33 28.01 -57.10
C PRO A 4 7.03 27.40 -56.56
N ILE A 5 7.10 26.31 -55.78
CA ILE A 5 5.95 25.87 -54.98
C ILE A 5 6.30 26.01 -53.49
N LYS A 6 5.49 26.87 -52.86
CA LYS A 6 5.48 27.22 -51.44
C LYS A 6 4.51 26.30 -50.66
N THR A 7 4.86 26.05 -49.40
CA THR A 7 3.99 25.96 -48.20
C THR A 7 2.78 25.03 -48.14
N ALA A 8 2.74 24.20 -47.08
CA ALA A 8 1.81 24.27 -45.93
C ALA A 8 1.77 22.87 -45.29
N ALA A 9 2.33 22.67 -44.08
CA ALA A 9 1.73 22.95 -42.77
C ALA A 9 0.43 22.18 -42.50
N LEU A 10 0.30 21.67 -41.26
CA LEU A 10 -0.85 20.99 -40.61
C LEU A 10 -0.77 19.45 -40.72
N LEU A 11 -0.86 18.64 -39.67
CA LEU A 11 -1.54 18.80 -38.39
C LEU A 11 -1.16 17.64 -37.43
N THR A 12 -0.93 17.99 -36.16
CA THR A 12 -1.31 17.21 -34.95
C THR A 12 -1.05 15.71 -34.90
N GLY A 13 0.07 15.34 -34.27
CA GLY A 13 0.20 14.12 -33.48
C GLY A 13 0.30 14.50 -32.00
N SER A 14 -0.83 14.94 -31.44
CA SER A 14 -0.97 15.35 -30.05
C SER A 14 -0.56 14.24 -29.08
N LEU A 15 0.04 14.66 -27.97
CA LEU A 15 -0.16 14.08 -26.64
C LEU A 15 0.30 12.62 -26.47
N PHE A 16 1.61 12.40 -26.36
CA PHE A 16 2.03 11.60 -25.22
C PHE A 16 1.85 12.47 -23.98
N ALA A 17 0.60 12.47 -23.50
CA ALA A 17 0.37 12.61 -22.09
C ALA A 17 1.26 11.55 -21.44
N ALA A 18 2.44 11.98 -20.97
CA ALA A 18 2.89 11.55 -19.67
C ALA A 18 1.75 11.93 -18.73
N GLY A 19 0.73 11.08 -18.68
CA GLY A 19 -0.10 10.99 -17.52
C GLY A 19 0.90 10.72 -16.42
N CYS A 20 1.25 11.76 -15.68
CA CYS A 20 1.15 11.69 -14.25
C CYS A 20 -0.23 11.09 -13.97
N ALA A 21 -0.32 9.76 -14.06
CA ALA A 21 -1.30 9.04 -13.31
C ALA A 21 -0.88 9.32 -11.88
N SER A 22 -1.43 10.41 -11.34
CA SER A 22 -1.86 10.44 -9.96
C SER A 22 -2.93 9.37 -9.80
N GLY A 23 -2.56 8.11 -10.05
CA GLY A 23 -3.22 6.94 -9.54
C GLY A 23 -2.80 6.90 -8.10
N GLY A 24 -3.40 7.80 -7.31
CA GLY A 24 -3.46 7.63 -5.88
C GLY A 24 -4.11 6.30 -5.58
N ALA A 25 -4.27 5.96 -4.31
CA ALA A 25 -4.74 4.67 -3.84
C ALA A 25 -6.15 4.18 -4.32
N ASP A 26 -6.73 4.74 -5.40
CA ASP A 26 -8.00 4.42 -6.07
C ASP A 26 -8.17 2.94 -6.49
N GLY A 27 -7.11 2.13 -6.45
CA GLY A 27 -7.17 0.67 -6.68
C GLY A 27 -7.14 -0.18 -5.41
N LEU A 28 -6.98 0.42 -4.22
CA LEU A 28 -6.82 -0.31 -2.96
C LEU A 28 -8.16 -0.46 -2.21
N ASN A 29 -8.56 -1.70 -1.92
CA ASN A 29 -9.83 -2.00 -1.27
C ASN A 29 -9.63 -2.49 0.18
N PRO A 30 -10.01 -1.72 1.22
CA PRO A 30 -9.89 -2.14 2.62
C PRO A 30 -10.86 -3.27 3.02
N LYS A 31 -11.77 -3.67 2.13
CA LYS A 31 -12.61 -4.87 2.28
C LYS A 31 -11.93 -6.14 1.76
N ASN A 32 -10.84 -6.04 0.99
CA ASN A 32 -10.06 -7.20 0.55
C ASN A 32 -8.95 -7.50 1.57
N LYS A 33 -8.89 -8.75 2.07
CA LYS A 33 -7.87 -9.18 3.03
C LYS A 33 -6.45 -9.13 2.45
N LEU A 34 -6.30 -9.46 1.16
CA LEU A 34 -5.02 -9.36 0.45
C LEU A 34 -4.53 -7.91 0.40
N HIS A 35 -5.40 -6.98 0.01
CA HIS A 35 -5.04 -5.56 -0.03
C HIS A 35 -4.69 -5.05 1.37
N CYS A 36 -5.44 -5.44 2.41
CA CYS A 36 -5.11 -5.08 3.78
C CYS A 36 -3.76 -5.65 4.25
N ALA A 37 -3.43 -6.90 3.91
CA ALA A 37 -2.12 -7.46 4.21
C ALA A 37 -1.00 -6.64 3.55
N VAL A 38 -1.14 -6.36 2.25
CA VAL A 38 -0.17 -5.58 1.47
C VAL A 38 -0.01 -4.16 2.00
N VAL A 39 -1.13 -3.43 2.15
CA VAL A 39 -1.16 -2.04 2.62
C VAL A 39 -0.52 -1.90 4.00
N LEU A 40 -0.89 -2.76 4.94
CA LEU A 40 -0.34 -2.71 6.30
C LEU A 40 1.15 -3.11 6.33
N GLY A 41 1.58 -4.00 5.43
CA GLY A 41 2.99 -4.33 5.26
C GLY A 41 3.81 -3.13 4.76
N VAL A 42 3.32 -2.42 3.74
CA VAL A 42 3.97 -1.21 3.22
C VAL A 42 3.95 -0.08 4.24
N ALA A 43 2.82 0.15 4.91
CA ALA A 43 2.69 1.15 5.97
C ALA A 43 3.66 0.86 7.13
N GLY A 44 3.76 -0.41 7.55
CA GLY A 44 4.69 -0.85 8.59
C GLY A 44 6.16 -0.63 8.19
N GLN A 45 6.56 -1.05 6.99
CA GLN A 45 7.92 -0.81 6.49
C GLN A 45 8.27 0.68 6.42
N ASN A 46 7.32 1.50 5.97
CA ASN A 46 7.51 2.95 5.93
C ASN A 46 7.64 3.54 7.35
N ALA A 47 6.78 3.10 8.28
CA ALA A 47 6.80 3.54 9.67
C ALA A 47 8.11 3.17 10.39
N GLU A 48 8.68 1.99 10.11
CA GLU A 48 10.01 1.60 10.59
C GLU A 48 11.10 2.51 9.99
N ARG A 49 11.07 2.74 8.68
CA ARG A 49 12.05 3.58 7.97
C ARG A 49 12.05 5.03 8.45
N THR A 50 10.88 5.58 8.78
CA THR A 50 10.74 6.96 9.27
C THR A 50 10.84 7.07 10.79
N ASN A 51 11.12 5.97 11.49
CA ASN A 51 11.12 5.90 12.95
C ASN A 51 9.84 6.51 13.57
N ALA A 52 8.69 6.14 13.00
CA ALA A 52 7.38 6.55 13.50
C ALA A 52 7.18 6.08 14.97
N PRO A 53 6.21 6.67 15.69
CA PRO A 53 5.91 6.27 17.06
C PRO A 53 5.73 4.75 17.19
N ALA A 54 6.28 4.17 18.26
CA ALA A 54 6.27 2.72 18.48
C ALA A 54 4.85 2.13 18.41
N GLU A 55 3.84 2.88 18.88
CA GLU A 55 2.44 2.49 18.78
C GLU A 55 1.98 2.27 17.33
N ALA A 56 2.33 3.18 16.42
CA ALA A 56 1.97 3.09 15.01
C ALA A 56 2.70 1.92 14.32
N ARG A 57 4.01 1.79 14.55
CA ARG A 57 4.81 0.68 14.01
C ARG A 57 4.24 -0.68 14.45
N ARG A 58 3.92 -0.82 15.74
CA ARG A 58 3.27 -2.01 16.31
C ARG A 58 1.89 -2.25 15.71
N ALA A 59 1.06 -1.22 15.56
CA ALA A 59 -0.30 -1.36 15.01
C ALA A 59 -0.28 -1.91 13.58
N PHE A 60 0.61 -1.38 12.73
CA PHE A 60 0.79 -1.87 11.35
C PHE A 60 1.32 -3.30 11.32
N PHE A 61 2.32 -3.63 12.15
CA PHE A 61 2.86 -4.99 12.25
C PHE A 61 1.79 -6.01 12.66
N VAL A 62 1.04 -5.73 13.73
CA VAL A 62 -0.03 -6.61 14.21
C VAL A 62 -1.13 -6.75 13.15
N GLY A 63 -1.53 -5.64 12.52
CA GLY A 63 -2.55 -5.65 11.47
C GLY A 63 -2.12 -6.48 10.26
N ASN A 64 -0.89 -6.28 9.77
CA ASN A 64 -0.33 -7.07 8.67
C ASN A 64 -0.27 -8.57 9.04
N SER A 65 0.21 -8.90 10.24
CA SER A 65 0.26 -10.28 10.74
C SER A 65 -1.13 -10.92 10.83
N TRP A 66 -2.15 -10.14 11.21
CA TRP A 66 -3.53 -10.62 11.30
C TRP A 66 -4.07 -11.10 9.96
N TYR A 67 -3.88 -10.29 8.91
CA TYR A 67 -4.38 -10.61 7.58
C TYR A 67 -3.52 -11.67 6.88
N THR A 68 -2.20 -11.58 7.01
CA THR A 68 -1.25 -12.50 6.35
C THR A 68 -1.47 -13.95 6.77
N GLN A 69 -1.61 -14.23 8.08
CA GLN A 69 -1.86 -15.61 8.55
C GLN A 69 -3.21 -16.19 8.11
N ARG A 70 -4.10 -15.37 7.53
CA ARG A 70 -5.43 -15.76 7.03
C ARG A 70 -5.46 -15.92 5.52
N LEU A 71 -4.33 -15.69 4.85
CA LEU A 71 -4.18 -15.86 3.42
C LEU A 71 -3.33 -17.10 3.17
N PRO A 72 -3.67 -17.93 2.18
CA PRO A 72 -2.74 -18.92 1.65
C PRO A 72 -1.46 -18.23 1.18
N GLU A 73 -0.29 -18.82 1.44
CA GLU A 73 1.02 -18.25 1.08
C GLU A 73 1.08 -17.82 -0.40
N ARG A 74 0.63 -18.69 -1.30
CA ARG A 74 0.52 -18.44 -2.75
C ARG A 74 -0.29 -17.19 -3.13
N THR A 75 -1.19 -16.71 -2.26
CA THR A 75 -2.04 -15.54 -2.55
C THR A 75 -1.20 -14.26 -2.60
N LEU A 76 -0.10 -14.18 -1.86
CA LEU A 76 0.82 -13.04 -1.87
C LEU A 76 1.70 -12.98 -3.12
N GLU A 77 1.78 -14.07 -3.88
CA GLU A 77 2.57 -14.18 -5.11
C GLU A 77 1.77 -13.86 -6.37
N THR A 78 0.46 -13.67 -6.23
CA THR A 78 -0.46 -13.41 -7.34
C THR A 78 -0.18 -12.07 -8.03
N PRO A 79 -0.57 -11.91 -9.31
CA PRO A 79 -0.51 -10.62 -9.99
C PRO A 79 -1.27 -9.50 -9.24
N GLU A 80 -2.40 -9.83 -8.62
CA GLU A 80 -3.19 -8.90 -7.80
C GLU A 80 -2.38 -8.38 -6.60
N ALA A 81 -1.69 -9.28 -5.89
CA ALA A 81 -0.83 -8.89 -4.77
C ALA A 81 0.29 -7.95 -5.21
N LYS A 82 0.93 -8.24 -6.35
CA LYS A 82 1.99 -7.41 -6.94
C LYS A 82 1.47 -6.03 -7.36
N GLN A 83 0.27 -5.98 -7.93
CA GLN A 83 -0.37 -4.73 -8.32
C GLN A 83 -0.75 -3.89 -7.09
N ALA A 84 -1.37 -4.50 -6.07
CA ALA A 84 -1.68 -3.82 -4.81
C ALA A 84 -0.41 -3.29 -4.14
N LEU A 85 0.70 -4.04 -4.21
CA LEU A 85 1.99 -3.61 -3.65
C LEU A 85 2.56 -2.41 -4.41
N ALA A 86 2.48 -2.41 -5.75
CA ALA A 86 2.90 -1.29 -6.57
C ALA A 86 2.11 -0.02 -6.25
N LEU A 87 0.77 -0.13 -6.18
CA LEU A 87 -0.11 0.99 -5.81
C LEU A 87 0.19 1.52 -4.41
N ALA A 88 0.35 0.63 -3.42
CA ALA A 88 0.65 1.00 -2.04
C ALA A 88 2.00 1.74 -1.90
N ARG A 89 2.97 1.47 -2.79
CA ARG A 89 4.28 2.12 -2.77
C ARG A 89 4.31 3.46 -3.50
N GLN A 90 3.41 3.69 -4.46
CA GLN A 90 3.38 4.92 -5.26
C GLN A 90 2.96 6.13 -4.45
N ASP A 91 2.04 5.96 -3.49
CA ASP A 91 1.52 7.07 -2.70
C ASP A 91 1.33 6.68 -1.23
N LEU A 92 2.35 6.98 -0.43
CA LEU A 92 2.35 6.70 1.01
C LEU A 92 1.44 7.66 1.79
N ALA A 93 1.16 8.86 1.26
CA ALA A 93 0.32 9.84 1.94
C ALA A 93 -1.17 9.43 1.88
N THR A 94 -1.61 8.84 0.77
CA THR A 94 -2.98 8.30 0.65
C THR A 94 -3.13 6.88 1.21
N LEU A 95 -2.03 6.24 1.61
CA LEU A 95 -2.03 4.91 2.21
C LEU A 95 -2.59 4.88 3.64
N GLU A 96 -2.32 5.93 4.44
CA GLU A 96 -2.65 5.96 5.86
C GLU A 96 -4.16 5.79 6.14
N PRO A 97 -5.09 6.47 5.44
CA PRO A 97 -6.52 6.24 5.59
C PRO A 97 -6.95 4.79 5.34
N ILE A 98 -6.33 4.12 4.36
CA ILE A 98 -6.65 2.74 3.99
C ILE A 98 -6.09 1.77 5.04
N ALA A 99 -4.85 1.99 5.50
CA ALA A 99 -4.25 1.23 6.57
C ALA A 99 -5.11 1.32 7.85
N LYS A 100 -5.57 2.52 8.20
CA LYS A 100 -6.48 2.74 9.32
C LYS A 100 -7.81 1.98 9.14
N ALA A 101 -8.43 2.05 7.95
CA ALA A 101 -9.65 1.31 7.66
C ALA A 101 -9.47 -0.22 7.80
N CYS A 102 -8.30 -0.75 7.38
CA CYS A 102 -7.97 -2.16 7.57
C CYS A 102 -7.77 -2.55 9.04
N ILE A 103 -7.14 -1.69 9.86
CA ILE A 103 -7.01 -1.93 11.31
C ILE A 103 -8.39 -1.86 11.98
N ASP A 104 -9.19 -0.85 11.68
CA ASP A 104 -10.54 -0.67 12.23
C ASP A 104 -11.46 -1.84 11.87
N ARG A 105 -11.27 -2.44 10.70
CA ARG A 105 -11.96 -3.68 10.36
C ARG A 105 -11.47 -4.84 11.22
N ALA A 106 -10.16 -5.02 11.34
CA ALA A 106 -9.59 -6.11 12.12
C ALA A 106 -10.04 -6.04 13.59
N THR A 107 -10.14 -4.84 14.18
CA THR A 107 -10.61 -4.64 15.57
C THR A 107 -12.06 -5.10 15.79
N ARG A 108 -12.88 -5.14 14.75
CA ARG A 108 -14.26 -5.66 14.78
C ARG A 108 -14.33 -7.18 14.59
N GLU A 109 -13.24 -7.84 14.22
CA GLU A 109 -13.21 -9.29 14.02
C GLU A 109 -13.00 -10.04 15.34
N ALA A 110 -13.75 -11.14 15.51
CA ALA A 110 -13.63 -12.00 16.67
C ALA A 110 -12.19 -12.55 16.81
N GLY A 111 -11.65 -12.48 18.03
CA GLY A 111 -10.29 -12.95 18.34
C GLY A 111 -9.18 -11.93 18.05
N PHE A 112 -9.44 -10.82 17.34
CA PHE A 112 -8.40 -9.82 17.08
C PHE A 112 -7.84 -9.19 18.35
N LYS A 113 -8.69 -8.90 19.35
CA LYS A 113 -8.24 -8.34 20.63
C LYS A 113 -7.19 -9.23 21.32
N GLY A 114 -7.44 -10.54 21.37
CA GLY A 114 -6.51 -11.50 21.97
C GLY A 114 -5.24 -11.68 21.13
N PHE A 115 -5.39 -11.69 19.81
CA PHE A 115 -4.26 -11.73 18.88
C PHE A 115 -3.36 -10.50 19.00
N ARG A 116 -3.94 -9.28 19.00
CA ARG A 116 -3.24 -8.01 19.17
C ARG A 116 -2.42 -7.98 20.46
N ARG A 117 -2.97 -8.50 21.57
CA ARG A 117 -2.23 -8.56 22.83
C ARG A 117 -0.97 -9.42 22.71
N ARG A 118 -1.10 -10.62 22.14
CA ARG A 118 0.00 -11.59 22.02
C ARG A 118 1.06 -11.16 21.00
N ILE A 119 0.63 -10.80 19.79
CA ILE A 119 1.56 -10.41 18.72
C ILE A 119 2.15 -9.02 18.97
N GLY A 120 1.39 -8.12 19.61
CA GLY A 120 1.91 -6.84 20.05
C GLY A 120 3.06 -6.99 21.05
N ALA A 121 2.93 -7.90 22.02
CA ALA A 121 4.00 -8.19 22.98
C ALA A 121 5.27 -8.75 22.28
N MET A 122 5.11 -9.69 21.34
CA MET A 122 6.24 -10.20 20.54
C MET A 122 6.95 -9.11 19.74
N TYR A 123 6.18 -8.15 19.19
CA TYR A 123 6.76 -6.99 18.51
C TYR A 123 7.55 -6.10 19.47
N ASP A 124 6.98 -5.80 20.64
CA ASP A 124 7.62 -4.93 21.65
C ASP A 124 8.93 -5.56 22.16
N GLU A 125 8.96 -6.88 22.38
CA GLU A 125 10.18 -7.63 22.72
C GLU A 125 11.25 -7.54 21.61
N ALA A 126 10.84 -7.73 20.35
CA ALA A 126 11.74 -7.65 19.21
C ALA A 126 12.23 -6.22 18.90
N ASP A 127 11.42 -5.19 19.17
CA ASP A 127 11.84 -3.79 19.08
C ASP A 127 12.83 -3.44 20.18
N ALA A 128 12.60 -3.90 21.42
CA ALA A 128 13.53 -3.68 22.53
C ALA A 128 14.90 -4.33 22.28
N ALA A 129 14.95 -5.54 21.71
CA ALA A 129 16.20 -6.23 21.39
C ALA A 129 17.00 -5.59 20.23
N ARG A 130 16.38 -4.71 19.43
CA ARG A 130 17.03 -3.98 18.33
C ARG A 130 17.63 -2.64 18.74
N ARG A 131 17.29 -2.13 19.94
CA ARG A 131 17.79 -0.88 20.50
C ARG A 131 19.00 -1.14 21.37
#